data_AF-A0A6L5QP54-F1
#
_entry.id   AF-A0A6L5QP54-F1
#
_cell.length_a   1.000
_cell.length_b   1.000
_cell.length_c   1.000
_cell.angle_alpha   90.00
_cell.angle_beta   90.00
_cell.angle_gamma   90.00
#
_symmetry.space_group_name_H-M   'P 1'
#
loop_
_entity.id
_entity.type
_entity.pdbx_description
1 polymer ?
#
loop_
_entity_poly.entity_id
_entity_poly.type
_entity_poly.pdbx_seq_one_letter_code
_entity_poly.pdbx_strand_id
1 'polypeptide(L)' 'MSTPTNAFIGASWLALIAGTLTYLIGLWNAQLALSEKGFYGMAFLLSLFAAVTVQKNVRDIAAIKTLPRAEQNL' A
#
# COMPACT_ATOMS: atom_id res chain seq x y z
N MET A 1 7.49 19.40 -8.09
CA MET A 1 7.13 17.97 -8.00
C MET A 1 6.19 17.70 -9.18
N SER A 2 6.58 16.86 -10.14
CA SER A 2 5.73 16.54 -11.29
C SER A 2 4.61 15.61 -10.83
N THR A 3 3.36 16.09 -10.87
CA THR A 3 2.18 15.28 -10.54
C THR A 3 2.15 14.05 -11.47
N PRO A 4 1.94 12.82 -10.93
CA PRO A 4 1.80 11.64 -11.77
C PRO A 4 0.64 11.81 -12.75
N THR A 5 0.76 11.21 -13.94
CA THR A 5 -0.28 11.32 -14.97
C THR A 5 -1.56 10.62 -14.50
N ASN A 6 -2.72 11.12 -14.96
CA ASN A 6 -4.02 10.51 -14.64
C ASN A 6 -4.08 9.04 -15.03
N ALA A 7 -3.43 8.66 -16.13
CA ALA A 7 -3.33 7.27 -16.56
C ALA A 7 -2.57 6.39 -15.54
N PHE A 8 -1.45 6.89 -14.98
CA PHE A 8 -0.68 6.17 -13.97
C PHE A 8 -1.44 6.03 -12.65
N ILE A 9 -2.15 7.08 -12.24
CA ILE A 9 -3.01 7.05 -11.04
C ILE A 9 -4.11 5.99 -11.23
N GLY A 10 -4.79 6.02 -12.38
CA GLY A 10 -5.83 5.03 -12.72
C GLY A 10 -5.30 3.60 -12.73
N ALA A 11 -4.15 3.37 -13.38
CA ALA A 11 -3.50 2.06 -13.42
C ALA A 11 -3.11 1.54 -12.02
N SER A 12 -2.64 2.43 -11.15
CA SER A 12 -2.24 2.08 -9.78
C SER A 12 -3.43 1.63 -8.92
N TRP A 13 -4.56 2.34 -9.01
CA TRP A 13 -5.79 1.95 -8.33
C TRP A 13 -6.35 0.63 -8.86
N LEU A 14 -6.32 0.45 -10.19
CA LEU A 14 -6.78 -0.78 -10.82
C LEU A 14 -5.93 -1.98 -10.40
N ALA A 15 -4.60 -1.83 -10.37
CA ALA A 15 -3.68 -2.87 -9.90
C ALA A 15 -3.93 -3.23 -8.42
N LEU A 16 -4.13 -2.22 -7.55
CA LEU A 16 -4.40 -2.45 -6.13
C LEU A 16 -5.71 -3.23 -5.92
N ILE A 17 -6.79 -2.82 -6.61
CA ILE A 17 -8.10 -3.47 -6.52
C ILE A 17 -8.01 -4.89 -7.10
N ALA A 18 -7.43 -5.05 -8.29
CA ALA A 18 -7.29 -6.35 -8.94
C ALA A 18 -6.50 -7.33 -8.06
N GLY A 19 -5.33 -6.92 -7.56
CA GLY A 19 -4.50 -7.77 -6.69
C GLY A 19 -5.20 -8.15 -5.39
N THR A 20 -5.90 -7.20 -4.77
CA THR A 20 -6.68 -7.45 -3.54
C THR A 20 -7.81 -8.46 -3.79
N LEU A 21 -8.58 -8.27 -4.86
CA LEU A 21 -9.68 -9.18 -5.20
C LEU A 21 -9.17 -10.57 -5.57
N THR A 22 -8.12 -10.66 -6.39
CA THR A 22 -7.50 -11.94 -6.75
C THR A 22 -7.04 -12.70 -5.51
N TYR A 23 -6.39 -12.01 -4.56
CA TYR A 23 -5.97 -12.63 -3.31
C TYR A 23 -7.17 -13.13 -2.47
N LEU A 24 -8.18 -12.29 -2.27
CA LEU A 24 -9.35 -12.65 -1.45
C LEU A 24 -10.15 -13.80 -2.05
N ILE A 25 -10.34 -13.81 -3.38
CA ILE A 25 -11.02 -14.90 -4.09
C ILE A 25 -10.20 -16.20 -3.98
N GLY A 26 -8.88 -16.12 -4.18
CA GLY A 26 -7.99 -17.27 -4.04
C GLY A 26 -8.01 -17.86 -2.63
N LEU A 27 -7.93 -17.00 -1.62
CA LEU A 27 -7.98 -17.41 -0.21
C LEU A 27 -9.34 -18.00 0.18
N TRP A 28 -10.43 -17.45 -0.37
CA TRP A 28 -11.77 -17.99 -0.17
C TRP A 28 -11.88 -19.41 -0.73
N ASN A 29 -11.42 -19.62 -1.96
CA ASN A 29 -11.53 -20.89 -2.68
C ASN A 29 -10.54 -21.97 -2.21
N ALA A 30 -9.45 -21.60 -1.52
CA ALA A 30 -8.46 -22.54 -1.03
C ALA A 30 -9.06 -23.53 0.00
N GLN A 31 -8.69 -24.81 -0.08
CA GLN A 31 -9.04 -25.82 0.91
C GLN A 31 -8.02 -25.81 2.06
N LEU A 32 -8.21 -24.84 2.95
CA LEU A 32 -7.41 -24.61 4.16
C LEU A 32 -8.33 -24.65 5.38
N ALA A 33 -7.77 -24.94 6.55
CA ALA A 33 -8.51 -24.80 7.81
C ALA A 33 -8.88 -23.32 8.04
N LEU A 34 -9.97 -23.07 8.78
CA LEU A 34 -10.44 -21.71 9.02
C LEU A 34 -9.40 -20.85 9.76
N SER A 35 -8.64 -21.46 10.67
CA SER A 35 -7.52 -20.82 11.37
C SER A 35 -6.39 -20.40 10.41
N GLU A 36 -6.04 -21.27 9.46
CA GLU A 36 -5.02 -20.98 8.44
C GLU A 36 -5.48 -19.87 7.51
N LYS A 37 -6.75 -19.92 7.04
CA LYS A 37 -7.32 -18.82 6.22
C LYS A 37 -7.28 -17.49 6.97
N GLY A 38 -7.62 -17.49 8.26
CA GLY A 38 -7.51 -16.30 9.10
C GLY A 38 -6.08 -15.78 9.22
N PHE A 39 -5.10 -16.67 9.38
CA PHE A 39 -3.68 -16.31 9.43
C PHE A 39 -3.22 -15.61 8.13
N TYR A 40 -3.52 -16.19 6.97
CA TYR A 40 -3.19 -15.57 5.68
C TYR A 40 -3.96 -14.26 5.46
N GLY A 41 -5.23 -14.17 5.87
CA GLY A 41 -6.01 -12.94 5.82
C GLY A 41 -5.35 -11.80 6.62
N MET A 42 -4.94 -12.09 7.85
CA MET A 42 -4.25 -11.11 8.70
C MET A 42 -2.87 -10.73 8.15
N ALA A 43 -2.11 -11.68 7.63
CA ALA A 43 -0.81 -11.40 7.00
C ALA A 43 -0.96 -10.42 5.82
N PHE A 44 -2.00 -10.58 5.00
CA PHE A 44 -2.30 -9.66 3.90
C PHE A 44 -2.69 -8.26 4.39
N LEU A 45 -3.53 -8.17 5.43
CA LEU A 45 -3.89 -6.88 6.03
C LEU A 45 -2.67 -6.14 6.60
N LEU A 46 -1.79 -6.85 7.30
CA LEU A 46 -0.55 -6.29 7.83
C LEU A 46 0.39 -5.84 6.70
N SER A 47 0.46 -6.60 5.59
CA SER A 47 1.21 -6.21 4.40
C SER A 47 0.67 -4.92 3.77
N LEU A 48 -0.65 -4.79 3.62
CA LEU A 48 -1.28 -3.55 3.14
C LEU A 48 -0.99 -2.38 4.07
N PHE A 49 -1.11 -2.58 5.38
CA PHE A 49 -0.77 -1.56 6.37
C PHE A 49 0.69 -1.10 6.26
N ALA A 50 1.63 -2.05 6.13
CA ALA A 50 3.04 -1.74 5.93
C ALA A 50 3.27 -0.94 4.64
N ALA A 51 2.65 -1.33 3.53
CA ALA A 51 2.76 -0.63 2.26
C ALA A 51 2.26 0.82 2.36
N VAL A 52 1.11 1.07 2.99
CA VAL A 52 0.57 2.43 3.21
C VAL A 52 1.48 3.24 4.13
N THR A 53 2.03 2.62 5.17
CA THR A 53 2.96 3.27 6.09
C THR A 53 4.23 3.73 5.37
N VAL A 54 4.79 2.90 4.49
CA VAL A 54 5.94 3.26 3.65
C VAL A 54 5.58 4.37 2.68
N GLN A 55 4.43 4.30 1.99
CA GLN A 55 3.96 5.36 1.09
C GLN A 55 3.82 6.70 1.82
N LYS A 56 3.31 6.68 3.07
CA LYS A 56 3.26 7.87 3.92
C LYS A 56 4.66 8.38 4.24
N ASN A 57 5.56 7.52 4.72
CA ASN A 57 6.92 7.90 5.07
C ASN A 57 7.68 8.52 3.88
N VAL A 58 7.57 7.94 2.68
CA VAL A 58 8.19 8.48 1.46
C VAL A 58 7.61 9.86 1.11
N ARG A 59 6.30 10.05 1.23
CA ARG A 59 5.63 11.34 1.00
C ARG A 59 6.05 12.40 2.03
N ASP A 60 6.15 12.01 3.29
CA ASP A 60 6.57 12.90 4.38
C ASP A 60 8.02 13.35 4.18
N ILE A 61 8.93 12.44 3.84
CA ILE A 61 10.33 12.78 3.50
C ILE A 61 10.39 13.71 2.28
N ALA A 62 9.58 13.48 1.26
CA ALA A 62 9.52 14.35 0.10
C ALA A 62 9.06 15.76 0.46
N ALA A 63 8.08 15.90 1.38
CA ALA A 63 7.63 17.18 1.89
C ALA A 63 8.73 17.89 2.71
N ILE A 64 9.44 17.18 3.59
CA ILE A 64 10.54 17.75 4.40
C ILE A 64 11.64 18.35 3.50
N LYS A 65 11.98 17.70 2.39
CA LYS A 65 12.98 18.22 1.42
C LYS A 65 12.59 19.55 0.80
N THR A 66 11.32 19.92 0.81
CA THR A 66 10.84 21.21 0.28
C THR A 66 10.88 22.34 1.30
N LEU A 67 11.13 22.05 2.58
CA LEU A 67 11.27 23.05 3.62
C LEU A 67 12.59 23.84 3.46
N PRO A 68 12.65 25.11 3.89
CA PRO A 68 13.89 25.89 3.93
C PRO A 68 14.95 25.16 4.78
N ARG A 69 16.22 25.20 4.36
CA ARG A 69 17.33 24.50 5.05
C ARG A 69 17.45 24.82 6.55
N ALA A 70 17.01 26.00 6.98
CA ALA A 70 17.00 26.39 8.38
C ALA A 70 16.01 25.55 9.22
N GLU A 71 14.92 25.07 8.62
CA GLU A 71 13.88 24.27 9.29
C GLU A 71 14.09 22.76 9.14
N GLN A 72 15.03 22.33 8.29
CA GLN A 72 15.33 20.90 8.08
C GLN A 72 16.12 20.26 9.22
N ASN A 73 16.70 21.07 10.12
CA ASN A 73 17.57 20.62 11.22
C ASN A 73 16.96 20.85 12.62
N LEU A 74 15.70 21.28 12.70
CA LEU A 74 14.92 21.45 13.94
C LEU A 74 14.05 20.21 14.17
#